data_AF-A0AAE0BF11-F1
#
_entry.id   AF-A0AAE0BF11-F1
#
_cell.length_a   1.000
_cell.length_b   1.000
_cell.length_c   1.000
_cell.angle_alpha   90.00
_cell.angle_beta   90.00
_cell.angle_gamma   90.00
#
_symmetry.space_group_name_H-M   'P 1'
#
loop_
_entity.id
_entity.type
_entity.pdbx_description
1 polymer ?
#
loop_
_entity_poly.entity_id
_entity_poly.type
_entity_poly.pdbx_seq_one_letter_code
_entity_poly.pdbx_strand_id
1 'polypeptide(L)'
;MASQSALDWNESDDHLRTTKTPQLGPPDGVKRRYQIAQQPHSRPSTAGDDKGNLSQRSRMVTDYDRPADKKTMQHGTTLKGLWDKGLVHTVQDQNNIYLQTLRLHVRWAITGTVVTAFFGLVCGITAAEMNLMEDVKHVDTSSQLVFICKMCSSGFTVLLLFFIYKLYSTNLAILKEKKEVGARVWLWDCPLWRPFLIEMALCAVHSPYGLEDSNVTLYTGGTELKYPLDCVLTTFSLLRLYLLVRYCHKFIYTDKDNLMLRMYNVQDTHYFAIKTLTTNHPMAFMVIVGVGNCIVFGYMCRIAEIPGPNYWAYNFWQNIWLVLVTLSTVGYGDFAPKTHMGRFFCTMSFLVGNVIIALMVFPRLPSVVDVAGALFGGLRISSNCSLAP
;
A
#
# COMPACT_ATOMS: atom_id res chain seq x y z
N MET A 1 -29.98 -34.64 -45.61
CA MET A 1 -31.21 -34.11 -46.23
C MET A 1 -31.60 -32.88 -45.42
N ALA A 2 -31.20 -31.68 -45.85
CA ALA A 2 -32.01 -30.70 -46.62
C ALA A 2 -33.23 -30.21 -45.78
N SER A 3 -33.53 -28.92 -45.55
CA SER A 3 -33.32 -27.73 -46.40
C SER A 3 -33.71 -26.42 -45.66
N GLN A 4 -32.94 -25.35 -45.93
CA GLN A 4 -33.29 -23.95 -46.28
C GLN A 4 -34.47 -23.17 -45.65
N SER A 5 -34.20 -21.91 -45.25
CA SER A 5 -34.70 -20.61 -45.80
C SER A 5 -34.52 -19.51 -44.73
N ALA A 6 -33.66 -18.50 -44.84
CA ALA A 6 -33.58 -17.36 -45.76
C ALA A 6 -34.84 -16.48 -45.78
N LEU A 7 -34.76 -15.27 -45.20
CA LEU A 7 -35.56 -14.09 -45.54
C LEU A 7 -34.88 -12.82 -44.98
N ASP A 8 -34.20 -12.11 -45.89
CA ASP A 8 -33.83 -10.68 -45.82
C ASP A 8 -35.10 -9.82 -45.74
N TRP A 9 -35.04 -8.65 -45.07
CA TRP A 9 -35.70 -7.41 -45.52
C TRP A 9 -34.99 -6.18 -44.94
N ASN A 10 -34.63 -5.26 -45.82
CA ASN A 10 -34.00 -3.96 -45.60
C ASN A 10 -34.99 -2.84 -45.98
N GLU A 11 -34.89 -1.68 -45.31
CA GLU A 11 -35.43 -0.33 -45.67
C GLU A 11 -36.98 -0.18 -45.77
N SER A 12 -37.65 0.94 -45.44
CA SER A 12 -37.32 2.29 -44.96
C SER A 12 -38.64 3.03 -44.58
N ASP A 13 -38.50 4.14 -43.82
CA ASP A 13 -39.37 5.34 -43.74
C ASP A 13 -40.84 5.27 -43.22
N ASP A 14 -41.11 5.82 -42.03
CA ASP A 14 -41.39 7.27 -41.80
C ASP A 14 -42.46 7.60 -40.72
N HIS A 15 -42.19 8.71 -40.01
CA HIS A 15 -43.11 9.68 -39.39
C HIS A 15 -43.80 9.47 -38.01
N LEU A 16 -43.34 10.34 -37.07
CA LEU A 16 -44.11 11.25 -36.19
C LEU A 16 -45.03 10.68 -35.07
N ARG A 17 -44.57 10.77 -33.81
CA ARG A 17 -45.19 11.67 -32.80
C ARG A 17 -44.42 11.77 -31.47
N THR A 18 -44.28 13.02 -31.07
CA THR A 18 -43.76 13.60 -29.84
C THR A 18 -44.51 13.18 -28.57
N THR A 19 -43.80 12.82 -27.51
CA THR A 19 -44.23 13.09 -26.12
C THR A 19 -43.03 13.56 -25.29
N LYS A 20 -43.19 14.74 -24.68
CA LYS A 20 -42.22 15.43 -23.82
C LYS A 20 -42.30 14.87 -22.40
N THR A 21 -41.15 14.62 -21.78
CA THR A 21 -40.98 14.63 -20.32
C THR A 21 -39.67 15.36 -19.96
N PRO A 22 -39.60 16.08 -18.83
CA PRO A 22 -38.69 17.20 -18.64
C PRO A 22 -37.31 16.74 -18.16
N GLN A 23 -36.26 17.28 -18.77
CA GLN A 23 -34.89 17.16 -18.27
C GLN A 23 -34.71 18.09 -17.06
N LEU A 24 -34.45 17.52 -15.89
CA LEU A 24 -33.93 18.26 -14.74
C LEU A 24 -32.48 18.67 -15.05
N GLY A 25 -32.25 19.97 -15.23
CA GLY A 25 -30.92 20.54 -15.31
C GLY A 25 -30.21 20.56 -13.94
N PRO A 26 -28.87 20.52 -13.92
CA PRO A 26 -28.11 20.61 -12.68
C PRO A 26 -28.17 22.03 -12.09
N PRO A 27 -28.15 22.18 -10.75
CA PRO A 27 -28.38 23.45 -10.07
C PRO A 27 -27.30 24.50 -10.35
N ASP A 28 -27.77 25.70 -10.64
CA ASP A 28 -26.99 26.92 -10.86
C ASP A 28 -26.18 27.31 -9.62
N GLY A 29 -24.86 27.16 -9.71
CA GLY A 29 -24.00 27.58 -8.60
C GLY A 29 -22.50 27.42 -8.75
N VAL A 30 -21.92 27.18 -9.95
CA VAL A 30 -20.44 27.02 -10.07
C VAL A 30 -19.82 27.62 -11.35
N LYS A 31 -20.60 28.20 -12.28
CA LYS A 31 -20.07 28.66 -13.59
C LYS A 31 -19.64 30.14 -13.68
N ARG A 32 -19.23 30.78 -12.57
CA ARG A 32 -18.77 32.19 -12.60
C ARG A 32 -17.28 32.43 -12.37
N ARG A 33 -16.43 31.38 -12.37
CA ARG A 33 -14.99 31.53 -12.11
C ARG A 33 -14.03 31.08 -13.21
N TYR A 34 -14.53 30.66 -14.38
CA TYR A 34 -13.69 30.12 -15.46
C TYR A 34 -13.64 30.96 -16.75
N GLN A 35 -14.19 32.18 -16.78
CA GLN A 35 -14.21 33.03 -17.98
C GLN A 35 -13.34 34.30 -17.92
N ILE A 36 -12.47 34.47 -16.90
CA ILE A 36 -11.63 35.68 -16.77
C ILE A 36 -10.15 35.44 -17.13
N ALA A 37 -9.73 34.23 -17.49
CA ALA A 37 -8.31 33.90 -17.69
C ALA A 37 -7.93 33.52 -19.12
N GLN A 38 -8.52 34.11 -20.16
CA GLN A 38 -8.04 33.94 -21.55
C GLN A 38 -8.34 35.18 -22.41
N GLN A 39 -7.50 36.22 -22.34
CA GLN A 39 -7.30 37.14 -23.46
C GLN A 39 -5.82 37.60 -23.50
N PRO A 40 -5.11 37.43 -24.62
CA PRO A 40 -3.80 38.04 -24.85
C PRO A 40 -3.98 39.46 -25.42
N HIS A 41 -3.40 40.47 -24.77
CA HIS A 41 -3.41 41.84 -25.27
C HIS A 41 -2.38 42.03 -26.39
N SER A 42 -2.88 42.11 -27.62
CA SER A 42 -2.22 42.75 -28.75
C SER A 42 -2.43 44.27 -28.67
N ARG A 43 -1.35 45.05 -28.88
CA ARG A 43 -1.43 46.50 -29.13
C ARG A 43 -1.92 46.74 -30.56
N PRO A 44 -2.62 47.86 -30.77
CA PRO A 44 -2.16 48.76 -31.83
C PRO A 44 -2.22 50.25 -31.44
N SER A 45 -1.50 51.00 -32.25
CA SER A 45 -1.16 52.42 -32.19
C SER A 45 -2.14 53.31 -32.96
N THR A 46 -1.98 54.63 -32.73
CA THR A 46 -2.20 55.81 -33.59
C THR A 46 -3.58 56.49 -33.71
N ALA A 47 -3.48 57.83 -33.66
CA ALA A 47 -4.37 58.90 -34.17
C ALA A 47 -5.72 59.08 -33.44
N GLY A 48 -6.23 60.27 -33.14
CA GLY A 48 -5.87 61.66 -33.47
C GLY A 48 -7.08 62.55 -33.11
N ASP A 49 -6.81 63.83 -32.88
CA ASP A 49 -7.72 64.99 -32.97
C ASP A 49 -8.81 65.31 -31.91
N ASP A 50 -8.59 66.50 -31.36
CA ASP A 50 -9.47 67.68 -31.37
C ASP A 50 -10.30 68.10 -30.12
N LYS A 51 -9.85 69.27 -29.61
CA LYS A 51 -10.60 70.49 -29.26
C LYS A 51 -11.44 70.55 -27.97
N GLY A 52 -11.10 71.57 -27.18
CA GLY A 52 -12.07 72.64 -26.90
C GLY A 52 -12.29 73.01 -25.42
N ASN A 53 -11.55 74.03 -24.97
CA ASN A 53 -11.91 75.10 -24.01
C ASN A 53 -13.16 74.98 -23.12
N LEU A 54 -13.01 75.30 -21.82
CA LEU A 54 -13.60 76.51 -21.21
C LEU A 54 -13.20 76.72 -19.72
N SER A 55 -12.45 77.80 -19.52
CA SER A 55 -12.51 78.84 -18.47
C SER A 55 -12.76 78.53 -16.98
N GLN A 56 -11.81 79.03 -16.17
CA GLN A 56 -11.97 79.87 -14.97
C GLN A 56 -12.62 79.28 -13.69
N ARG A 57 -11.82 79.16 -12.62
CA ARG A 57 -11.92 80.09 -11.46
C ARG A 57 -10.69 80.00 -10.54
N SER A 58 -10.09 81.16 -10.27
CA SER A 58 -9.00 81.37 -9.31
C SER A 58 -9.41 81.05 -7.87
N ARG A 59 -8.47 80.48 -7.10
CA ARG A 59 -8.23 80.90 -5.72
C ARG A 59 -6.76 80.62 -5.34
N MET A 60 -5.98 81.69 -5.20
CA MET A 60 -4.69 81.68 -4.51
C MET A 60 -4.93 81.35 -3.04
N VAL A 61 -4.24 80.34 -2.52
CA VAL A 61 -3.82 80.28 -1.12
C VAL A 61 -2.37 79.80 -1.11
N THR A 62 -1.58 80.56 -0.38
CA THR A 62 -0.15 80.54 -0.11
C THR A 62 0.33 79.26 0.58
N ASP A 63 1.46 78.73 0.08
CA ASP A 63 2.71 78.52 0.82
C ASP A 63 2.69 77.65 2.09
N TYR A 64 3.25 76.42 2.02
CA TYR A 64 4.53 76.02 2.64
C TYR A 64 4.73 74.48 2.64
N ASP A 65 5.97 74.08 2.37
CA ASP A 65 6.65 72.81 2.67
C ASP A 65 6.25 71.50 1.98
N ARG A 66 6.84 71.30 0.81
CA ARG A 66 7.27 69.98 0.33
C ARG A 66 8.79 69.86 0.53
N PRO A 67 9.32 69.01 1.43
CA PRO A 67 10.69 68.57 1.31
C PRO A 67 10.76 67.50 0.23
N ALA A 68 11.64 67.78 -0.74
CA ALA A 68 12.00 66.93 -1.83
C ALA A 68 12.38 65.52 -1.39
N ASP A 69 11.98 64.57 -2.24
CA ASP A 69 12.49 63.22 -2.37
C ASP A 69 13.96 63.08 -1.93
N LYS A 70 14.17 62.55 -0.71
CA LYS A 70 15.36 61.75 -0.40
C LYS A 70 15.01 60.28 -0.59
N LYS A 71 14.80 59.89 -1.85
CA LYS A 71 15.14 58.54 -2.31
C LYS A 71 16.66 58.40 -2.32
N THR A 72 17.29 58.45 -1.14
CA THR A 72 18.61 57.88 -0.95
C THR A 72 18.41 56.38 -0.82
N MET A 73 18.83 55.67 -1.87
CA MET A 73 19.09 54.23 -1.88
C MET A 73 19.68 53.76 -0.54
N GLN A 74 18.85 53.24 0.36
CA GLN A 74 19.30 52.22 1.31
C GLN A 74 19.14 50.86 0.63
N HIS A 75 19.92 50.64 -0.42
CA HIS A 75 20.31 49.30 -0.88
C HIS A 75 21.68 48.96 -0.28
N GLY A 76 21.80 49.15 1.03
CA GLY A 76 22.85 48.49 1.80
C GLY A 76 22.31 47.13 2.22
N THR A 77 22.33 46.13 1.34
CA THR A 77 22.31 44.74 1.79
C THR A 77 23.50 44.59 2.72
N THR A 78 23.28 44.71 4.02
CA THR A 78 24.33 44.68 5.03
C THR A 78 25.08 43.36 4.85
N LEU A 79 26.42 43.37 4.84
CA LEU A 79 27.23 42.14 4.70
C LEU A 79 26.76 41.04 5.66
N LYS A 80 26.32 41.42 6.85
CA LYS A 80 25.68 40.55 7.84
C LYS A 80 24.41 39.89 7.33
N GLY A 81 23.51 40.61 6.67
CA GLY A 81 22.28 40.05 6.10
C GLY A 81 22.53 39.16 4.87
N LEU A 82 23.58 39.41 4.09
CA LEU A 82 24.01 38.50 3.02
C LEU A 82 24.66 37.23 3.58
N TRP A 83 25.47 37.38 4.64
CA TRP A 83 26.09 36.27 5.35
C TRP A 83 25.05 35.39 6.06
N ASP A 84 24.08 36.00 6.74
CA ASP A 84 22.96 35.30 7.38
C ASP A 84 22.10 34.56 6.34
N LYS A 85 21.82 35.17 5.18
CA LYS A 85 21.13 34.48 4.07
C LYS A 85 21.96 33.33 3.50
N GLY A 86 23.27 33.52 3.35
CA GLY A 86 24.20 32.47 2.92
C GLY A 86 24.23 31.29 3.89
N LEU A 87 24.27 31.57 5.20
CA LEU A 87 24.19 30.57 6.27
C LEU A 87 22.85 29.82 6.29
N VAL A 88 21.75 30.53 6.13
CA VAL A 88 20.42 29.90 6.09
C VAL A 88 20.33 28.94 4.89
N HIS A 89 20.84 29.35 3.72
CA HIS A 89 20.89 28.46 2.55
C HIS A 89 21.80 27.25 2.78
N THR A 90 23.02 27.44 3.32
CA THR A 90 23.93 26.31 3.56
C THR A 90 23.38 25.33 4.60
N VAL A 91 22.74 25.81 5.67
CA VAL A 91 22.08 24.96 6.67
C VAL A 91 20.89 24.20 6.06
N GLN A 92 20.08 24.88 5.24
CA GLN A 92 18.96 24.26 4.55
C GLN A 92 19.40 23.18 3.57
N ASP A 93 20.50 23.41 2.85
CA ASP A 93 21.08 22.45 1.91
C ASP A 93 21.64 21.23 2.64
N GLN A 94 22.32 21.43 3.79
CA GLN A 94 22.79 20.32 4.64
C GLN A 94 21.63 19.46 5.16
N ASN A 95 20.55 20.09 5.66
CA ASN A 95 19.38 19.36 6.14
C ASN A 95 18.68 18.59 4.99
N ASN A 96 18.63 19.17 3.79
CA ASN A 96 18.09 18.50 2.61
C ASN A 96 18.92 17.26 2.22
N ILE A 97 20.25 17.35 2.24
CA ILE A 97 21.16 16.23 1.96
C ILE A 97 21.01 15.13 3.01
N TYR A 98 20.91 15.51 4.29
CA TYR A 98 20.69 14.56 5.38
C TYR A 98 19.35 13.82 5.25
N LEU A 99 18.26 14.56 4.97
CA LEU A 99 16.94 13.99 4.71
C LEU A 99 16.92 13.04 3.50
N GLN A 100 17.66 13.35 2.44
CA GLN A 100 17.81 12.45 1.29
C GLN A 100 18.51 11.15 1.69
N THR A 101 19.60 11.25 2.48
CA THR A 101 20.33 10.08 3.00
C THR A 101 19.44 9.21 3.89
N LEU A 102 18.67 9.81 4.80
CA LEU A 102 17.70 9.08 5.63
C LEU A 102 16.65 8.35 4.78
N ARG A 103 16.11 8.97 3.74
CA ARG A 103 15.16 8.33 2.81
C ARG A 103 15.77 7.15 2.08
N LEU A 104 17.05 7.25 1.71
CA LEU A 104 17.79 6.15 1.12
C LEU A 104 17.91 4.99 2.12
N HIS A 105 18.27 5.26 3.37
CA HIS A 105 18.29 4.24 4.43
C HIS A 105 16.93 3.56 4.64
N VAL A 106 15.82 4.31 4.57
CA VAL A 106 14.47 3.72 4.61
C VAL A 106 14.25 2.75 3.45
N ARG A 107 14.66 3.11 2.22
CA ARG A 107 14.55 2.23 1.05
C ARG A 107 15.34 0.94 1.23
N TRP A 108 16.59 1.04 1.67
CA TRP A 108 17.44 -0.13 1.93
C TRP A 108 16.88 -1.01 3.05
N ALA A 109 16.38 -0.41 4.13
CA ALA A 109 15.77 -1.16 5.23
C ALA A 109 14.50 -1.91 4.77
N ILE A 110 13.64 -1.27 3.96
CA ILE A 110 12.44 -1.91 3.40
C ILE A 110 12.82 -3.07 2.48
N THR A 111 13.73 -2.85 1.53
CA THR A 111 14.18 -3.91 0.61
C THR A 111 14.83 -5.06 1.39
N GLY A 112 15.69 -4.74 2.37
CA GLY A 112 16.30 -5.74 3.25
C GLY A 112 15.27 -6.55 4.03
N THR A 113 14.23 -5.89 4.57
CA THR A 113 13.11 -6.54 5.28
C THR A 113 12.38 -7.54 4.38
N VAL A 114 12.00 -7.14 3.16
CA VAL A 114 11.27 -8.01 2.23
C VAL A 114 12.13 -9.20 1.78
N VAL A 115 13.38 -8.95 1.44
CA VAL A 115 14.31 -10.00 0.96
C VAL A 115 14.60 -11.01 2.05
N THR A 116 14.95 -10.55 3.27
CA THR A 116 15.21 -11.47 4.40
C THR A 116 13.96 -12.23 4.83
N ALA A 117 12.78 -11.62 4.80
CA ALA A 117 11.52 -12.32 5.04
C ALA A 117 11.28 -13.43 4.02
N PHE A 118 11.51 -13.17 2.72
CA PHE A 118 11.35 -14.15 1.66
C PHE A 118 12.29 -15.35 1.84
N PHE A 119 13.60 -15.10 2.01
CA PHE A 119 14.57 -16.19 2.22
C PHE A 119 14.30 -16.96 3.51
N GLY A 120 13.92 -16.28 4.59
CA GLY A 120 13.53 -16.93 5.85
C GLY A 120 12.31 -17.84 5.70
N LEU A 121 11.31 -17.43 4.91
CA LEU A 121 10.14 -18.25 4.58
C LEU A 121 10.50 -19.47 3.73
N VAL A 122 11.30 -19.27 2.67
CA VAL A 122 11.73 -20.37 1.80
C VAL A 122 12.48 -21.43 2.62
N CYS A 123 13.47 -21.01 3.43
CA CYS A 123 14.21 -21.95 4.29
C CYS A 123 13.31 -22.67 5.30
N GLY A 124 12.33 -21.96 5.88
CA GLY A 124 11.39 -22.55 6.84
C GLY A 124 10.45 -23.58 6.19
N ILE A 125 9.92 -23.26 5.00
CA ILE A 125 9.07 -24.18 4.22
C ILE A 125 9.89 -25.39 3.80
N THR A 126 11.11 -25.22 3.29
CA THR A 126 11.95 -26.36 2.90
C THR A 126 12.28 -27.27 4.07
N ALA A 127 12.51 -26.71 5.26
CA ALA A 127 12.73 -27.51 6.47
C ALA A 127 11.47 -28.32 6.84
N ALA A 128 10.29 -27.70 6.82
CA ALA A 128 9.03 -28.38 7.08
C ALA A 128 8.73 -29.48 6.06
N GLU A 129 9.04 -29.26 4.77
CA GLU A 129 8.88 -30.27 3.72
C GLU A 129 9.80 -31.48 3.93
N MET A 130 11.06 -31.24 4.30
CA MET A 130 12.01 -32.32 4.56
C MET A 130 11.55 -33.18 5.75
N ASN A 131 11.11 -32.55 6.84
CA ASN A 131 10.59 -33.25 8.01
C ASN A 131 9.36 -34.09 7.68
N LEU A 132 8.45 -33.54 6.86
CA LEU A 132 7.27 -34.27 6.43
C LEU A 132 7.63 -35.48 5.53
N MET A 133 8.66 -35.35 4.69
CA MET A 133 9.10 -36.46 3.84
C MET A 133 9.73 -37.60 4.64
N GLU A 134 10.44 -37.29 5.72
CA GLU A 134 11.02 -38.26 6.65
C GLU A 134 9.92 -39.13 7.29
N ASP A 135 8.86 -38.50 7.81
CA ASP A 135 7.71 -39.19 8.41
C ASP A 135 6.97 -40.11 7.44
N VAL A 136 6.78 -39.67 6.19
CA VAL A 136 5.92 -40.37 5.21
C VAL A 136 6.66 -41.47 4.46
N LYS A 137 7.93 -41.25 4.10
CA LYS A 137 8.69 -42.17 3.24
C LYS A 137 9.70 -43.03 4.00
N HIS A 138 9.92 -42.78 5.29
CA HIS A 138 11.02 -43.39 6.06
C HIS A 138 12.37 -43.30 5.34
N VAL A 139 12.53 -42.27 4.50
CA VAL A 139 13.79 -41.97 3.83
C VAL A 139 14.51 -41.04 4.78
N ASP A 140 15.64 -41.51 5.34
CA ASP A 140 16.56 -40.72 6.14
C ASP A 140 17.04 -39.52 5.31
N THR A 141 16.24 -38.46 5.33
CA THR A 141 16.60 -37.19 4.71
C THR A 141 17.68 -36.60 5.60
N SER A 142 18.69 -36.01 4.99
CA SER A 142 19.90 -35.60 5.71
C SER A 142 19.53 -34.69 6.90
N SER A 143 19.56 -35.22 8.12
CA SER A 143 19.28 -34.46 9.36
C SER A 143 20.13 -33.19 9.44
N GLN A 144 21.31 -33.22 8.83
CA GLN A 144 22.19 -32.08 8.61
C GLN A 144 21.58 -30.98 7.72
N LEU A 145 20.86 -31.31 6.66
CA LEU A 145 20.19 -30.33 5.79
C LEU A 145 19.00 -29.67 6.49
N VAL A 146 18.20 -30.44 7.23
CA VAL A 146 17.13 -29.88 8.08
C VAL A 146 17.71 -28.91 9.08
N PHE A 147 18.78 -29.30 9.77
CA PHE A 147 19.50 -28.45 10.71
C PHE A 147 19.99 -27.15 10.06
N ILE A 148 20.66 -27.24 8.90
CA ILE A 148 21.16 -26.07 8.17
C ILE A 148 19.99 -25.15 7.77
N CYS A 149 18.92 -25.68 7.18
CA CYS A 149 17.76 -24.89 6.77
C CYS A 149 17.09 -24.18 7.94
N LYS A 150 16.97 -24.83 9.10
CA LYS A 150 16.41 -24.22 10.32
C LYS A 150 17.30 -23.13 10.89
N MET A 151 18.61 -23.37 10.95
CA MET A 151 19.59 -22.37 11.38
C MET A 151 19.63 -21.16 10.43
N CYS A 152 19.53 -21.39 9.13
CA CYS A 152 19.38 -20.33 8.13
C CYS A 152 18.06 -19.56 8.34
N SER A 153 16.94 -20.26 8.56
CA SER A 153 15.65 -19.61 8.82
C SER A 153 15.74 -18.70 10.05
N SER A 154 16.25 -19.21 11.18
CA SER A 154 16.44 -18.39 12.39
C SER A 154 17.41 -17.23 12.17
N GLY A 155 18.52 -17.44 11.44
CA GLY A 155 19.45 -16.37 11.08
C GLY A 155 18.78 -15.25 10.26
N PHE A 156 17.99 -15.62 9.25
CA PHE A 156 17.22 -14.64 8.47
C PHE A 156 16.16 -13.93 9.31
N THR A 157 15.56 -14.58 10.31
CA THR A 157 14.63 -13.89 11.22
C THR A 157 15.31 -12.82 12.06
N VAL A 158 16.53 -13.09 12.58
CA VAL A 158 17.27 -12.09 13.36
C VAL A 158 17.63 -10.89 12.47
N LEU A 159 18.06 -11.13 11.24
CA LEU A 159 18.31 -10.07 10.26
C LEU A 159 17.04 -9.28 9.92
N LEU A 160 15.90 -9.97 9.76
CA LEU A 160 14.61 -9.34 9.54
C LEU A 160 14.23 -8.39 10.69
N LEU A 161 14.36 -8.85 11.93
CA LEU A 161 14.07 -8.05 13.12
C LEU A 161 15.01 -6.83 13.22
N PHE A 162 16.28 -7.00 12.86
CA PHE A 162 17.23 -5.88 12.77
C PHE A 162 16.80 -4.84 11.73
N PHE A 163 16.38 -5.26 10.53
CA PHE A 163 15.91 -4.32 9.50
C PHE A 163 14.63 -3.60 9.90
N ILE A 164 13.69 -4.29 10.56
CA ILE A 164 12.48 -3.67 11.13
C ILE A 164 12.88 -2.61 12.16
N TYR A 165 13.75 -2.94 13.11
CA TYR A 165 14.26 -1.96 14.07
C TYR A 165 14.92 -0.76 13.36
N LYS A 166 15.76 -1.02 12.35
CA LYS A 166 16.43 0.04 11.60
C LYS A 166 15.44 0.94 10.87
N LEU A 167 14.37 0.39 10.31
CA LEU A 167 13.29 1.14 9.68
C LEU A 167 12.61 2.09 10.66
N TYR A 168 12.17 1.61 11.83
CA TYR A 168 11.51 2.46 12.84
C TYR A 168 12.45 3.50 13.43
N SER A 169 13.72 3.16 13.66
CA SER A 169 14.73 4.13 14.13
C SER A 169 14.96 5.27 13.13
N THR A 170 14.93 4.94 11.83
CA THR A 170 15.13 5.92 10.75
C THR A 170 13.89 6.77 10.53
N ASN A 171 12.70 6.18 10.63
CA ASN A 171 11.44 6.93 10.61
C ASN A 171 11.34 7.93 11.77
N LEU A 172 11.80 7.55 12.97
CA LEU A 172 11.90 8.48 14.09
C LEU A 172 12.89 9.61 13.82
N ALA A 173 14.04 9.32 13.20
CA ALA A 173 15.01 10.35 12.81
C ALA A 173 14.41 11.35 11.80
N ILE A 174 13.60 10.88 10.84
CA ILE A 174 12.87 11.75 9.90
C ILE A 174 11.86 12.64 10.64
N LEU A 175 11.11 12.11 11.62
CA LEU A 175 10.15 12.88 12.42
C LEU A 175 10.83 13.96 13.28
N LYS A 176 12.02 13.66 13.82
CA LYS A 176 12.85 14.62 14.55
C LYS A 176 13.30 15.77 13.65
N GLU A 177 13.74 15.46 12.43
CA GLU A 177 14.19 16.48 11.48
C GLU A 177 13.03 17.36 10.97
N LYS A 178 11.84 16.77 10.81
CA LYS A 178 10.61 17.53 10.51
C LYS A 178 10.11 18.39 11.68
N LYS A 179 10.74 18.30 12.85
CA LYS A 179 10.34 18.97 14.10
C LYS A 179 8.91 18.64 14.55
N GLU A 180 8.36 17.51 14.11
CA GLU A 180 7.08 16.99 14.60
C GLU A 180 7.24 16.38 16.00
N VAL A 181 8.45 15.97 16.36
CA VAL A 181 8.80 15.30 17.62
C VAL A 181 10.08 15.91 18.20
N GLY A 182 10.18 16.00 19.53
CA GLY A 182 11.36 16.54 20.23
C GLY A 182 12.64 15.72 20.00
N ALA A 183 13.80 16.38 20.00
CA ALA A 183 15.09 15.76 19.68
C ALA A 183 15.48 14.58 20.60
N ARG A 184 15.07 14.64 21.87
CA ARG A 184 15.41 13.65 22.91
C ARG A 184 14.41 12.50 23.08
N VAL A 185 13.34 12.48 22.29
CA VAL A 185 12.29 11.46 22.41
C VAL A 185 12.80 10.13 21.87
N TRP A 186 12.58 9.05 22.63
CA TRP A 186 12.93 7.68 22.22
C TRP A 186 11.75 6.99 21.54
N LEU A 187 11.99 5.82 20.95
CA LEU A 187 10.95 5.08 20.21
C LEU A 187 9.76 4.71 21.11
N TRP A 188 10.01 4.42 22.38
CA TRP A 188 9.01 4.02 23.39
C TRP A 188 8.05 5.14 23.79
N ASP A 189 8.49 6.39 23.70
CA ASP A 189 7.70 7.56 24.09
C ASP A 189 6.79 8.03 22.95
N CYS A 190 7.05 7.58 21.72
CA CYS A 190 6.28 7.93 20.53
C CYS A 190 5.12 6.96 20.29
N PRO A 191 3.97 7.39 19.75
CA PRO A 191 2.85 6.48 19.42
C PRO A 191 3.22 5.37 18.41
N LEU A 192 4.40 5.47 17.79
CA LEU A 192 4.99 4.47 16.90
C LEU A 192 5.43 3.17 17.60
N TRP A 193 5.52 3.12 18.94
CA TRP A 193 5.96 1.92 19.65
C TRP A 193 4.98 0.74 19.50
N ARG A 194 3.66 1.02 19.43
CA ARG A 194 2.64 -0.03 19.29
C ARG A 194 2.75 -0.80 17.98
N PRO A 195 2.73 -0.15 16.79
CA PRO A 195 2.90 -0.87 15.53
C PRO A 195 4.28 -1.53 15.43
N PHE A 196 5.32 -0.92 16.01
CA PHE A 196 6.66 -1.51 16.10
C PHE A 196 6.66 -2.84 16.86
N LEU A 197 6.10 -2.88 18.07
CA LEU A 197 6.06 -4.12 18.86
C LEU A 197 5.23 -5.22 18.21
N ILE A 198 4.08 -4.86 17.61
CA ILE A 198 3.23 -5.84 16.93
C ILE A 198 3.97 -6.43 15.73
N GLU A 199 4.63 -5.60 14.91
CA GLU A 199 5.41 -6.05 13.76
C GLU A 199 6.60 -6.90 14.19
N MET A 200 7.30 -6.51 15.26
CA MET A 200 8.39 -7.29 15.83
C MET A 200 7.91 -8.65 16.34
N ALA A 201 6.78 -8.71 17.05
CA ALA A 201 6.20 -9.96 17.55
C ALA A 201 5.75 -10.88 16.41
N LEU A 202 5.03 -10.35 15.42
CA LEU A 202 4.57 -11.11 14.25
C LEU A 202 5.75 -11.66 13.44
N CYS A 203 6.79 -10.87 13.24
CA CYS A 203 7.97 -11.27 12.46
C CYS A 203 8.93 -12.16 13.25
N ALA A 204 8.90 -12.16 14.60
CA ALA A 204 9.72 -13.04 15.43
C ALA A 204 9.27 -14.51 15.35
N VAL A 205 7.99 -14.77 15.08
CA VAL A 205 7.45 -16.14 14.98
C VAL A 205 8.08 -16.87 13.78
N HIS A 206 8.90 -17.88 14.08
CA HIS A 206 9.42 -18.89 13.17
C HIS A 206 9.53 -20.21 13.90
N SER A 207 9.86 -21.27 13.17
CA SER A 207 10.25 -22.54 13.76
C SER A 207 11.76 -22.56 14.02
N PRO A 208 12.22 -22.43 15.28
CA PRO A 208 13.61 -22.66 15.65
C PRO A 208 13.93 -24.16 15.71
N TYR A 209 15.22 -24.48 15.61
CA TYR A 209 15.71 -25.83 15.88
C TYR A 209 15.47 -26.21 17.36
N GLY A 210 15.08 -27.47 17.62
CA GLY A 210 14.89 -28.02 18.97
C GLY A 210 13.44 -28.11 19.47
N LEU A 211 12.44 -27.74 18.66
CA LEU A 211 11.00 -27.92 18.98
C LEU A 211 10.38 -29.14 18.27
N GLU A 212 11.19 -30.02 17.70
CA GLU A 212 10.76 -31.13 16.82
C GLU A 212 9.91 -32.18 17.56
N ASP A 213 10.22 -32.48 18.82
CA ASP A 213 9.51 -33.50 19.59
C ASP A 213 8.17 -33.00 20.17
N SER A 214 7.93 -31.69 20.07
CA SER A 214 6.81 -31.04 20.75
C SER A 214 5.56 -31.01 19.86
N ASN A 215 4.49 -31.66 20.31
CA ASN A 215 3.26 -31.83 19.54
C ASN A 215 2.09 -31.11 20.23
N VAL A 216 1.24 -30.46 19.43
CA VAL A 216 -0.07 -29.94 19.86
C VAL A 216 -1.13 -30.96 19.52
N THR A 217 -1.94 -31.38 20.49
CA THR A 217 -3.07 -32.27 20.24
C THR A 217 -4.35 -31.46 20.09
N LEU A 218 -5.07 -31.67 18.99
CA LEU A 218 -6.36 -31.06 18.73
C LEU A 218 -7.41 -32.14 18.52
N TYR A 219 -8.56 -31.98 19.17
CA TYR A 219 -9.68 -32.89 19.03
C TYR A 219 -10.54 -32.47 17.84
N THR A 220 -10.70 -33.36 16.86
CA THR A 220 -11.61 -33.16 15.74
C THR A 220 -12.50 -34.39 15.60
N GLY A 221 -13.82 -34.22 15.68
CA GLY A 221 -14.78 -35.29 15.38
C GLY A 221 -14.62 -36.57 16.22
N GLY A 222 -14.09 -36.46 17.45
CA GLY A 222 -13.88 -37.59 18.36
C GLY A 222 -12.53 -38.30 18.24
N THR A 223 -11.66 -37.89 17.30
CA THR A 223 -10.27 -38.40 17.21
C THR A 223 -9.26 -37.35 17.66
N GLU A 224 -8.24 -37.78 18.39
CA GLU A 224 -7.10 -36.95 18.81
C GLU A 224 -6.10 -36.85 17.65
N LEU A 225 -5.94 -35.65 17.08
CA LEU A 225 -4.98 -35.36 16.01
C LEU A 225 -3.75 -34.70 16.61
N LYS A 226 -2.57 -35.22 16.32
CA LYS A 226 -1.29 -34.66 16.78
C LYS A 226 -0.68 -33.82 15.67
N TYR A 227 -0.47 -32.53 15.95
CA TYR A 227 0.16 -31.57 15.06
C TYR A 227 1.57 -31.26 15.56
N PRO A 228 2.63 -31.46 14.77
CA PRO A 228 3.97 -31.02 15.16
C PRO A 228 4.00 -29.49 15.28
N LEU A 229 4.57 -28.98 16.39
CA LEU A 229 4.63 -27.55 16.67
C LEU A 229 5.40 -26.79 15.59
N ASP A 230 6.41 -27.42 15.01
CA ASP A 230 7.18 -26.91 13.87
C ASP A 230 6.25 -26.46 12.73
N CYS A 231 5.35 -27.34 12.28
CA CYS A 231 4.42 -27.03 11.18
C CYS A 231 3.40 -25.94 11.52
N VAL A 232 3.00 -25.85 12.78
CA VAL A 232 2.11 -24.77 13.26
C VAL A 232 2.85 -23.43 13.23
N LEU A 233 4.10 -23.39 13.71
CA LEU A 233 4.94 -22.20 13.69
C LEU A 233 5.31 -21.76 12.27
N THR A 234 5.58 -22.70 11.35
CA THR A 234 5.81 -22.36 9.94
C THR A 234 4.55 -21.81 9.28
N THR A 235 3.36 -22.33 9.62
CA THR A 235 2.08 -21.76 9.20
C THR A 235 1.92 -20.31 9.67
N PHE A 236 2.21 -20.01 10.93
CA PHE A 236 2.20 -18.63 11.42
C PHE A 236 3.28 -17.75 10.78
N SER A 237 4.44 -18.32 10.44
CA SER A 237 5.49 -17.56 9.77
C SER A 237 5.06 -17.01 8.41
N LEU A 238 4.13 -17.70 7.69
CA LEU A 238 3.55 -17.21 6.42
C LEU A 238 2.81 -15.89 6.55
N LEU A 239 2.36 -15.51 7.76
CA LEU A 239 1.78 -14.18 7.99
C LEU A 239 2.71 -13.08 7.52
N ARG A 240 4.04 -13.27 7.56
CA ARG A 240 5.07 -12.33 7.07
C ARG A 240 4.85 -11.86 5.63
N LEU A 241 4.06 -12.55 4.81
CA LEU A 241 3.65 -12.08 3.49
C LEU A 241 2.88 -10.75 3.54
N TYR A 242 2.32 -10.36 4.71
CA TYR A 242 1.75 -9.02 4.89
C TYR A 242 2.77 -7.90 4.63
N LEU A 243 4.07 -8.15 4.82
CA LEU A 243 5.15 -7.18 4.57
C LEU A 243 5.21 -6.80 3.08
N LEU A 244 4.92 -7.75 2.17
CA LEU A 244 4.83 -7.47 0.73
C LEU A 244 3.70 -6.49 0.44
N VAL A 245 2.54 -6.70 1.04
CA VAL A 245 1.36 -5.83 0.88
C VAL A 245 1.63 -4.45 1.50
N ARG A 246 2.23 -4.39 2.69
CA ARG A 246 2.51 -3.13 3.38
C ARG A 246 3.49 -2.25 2.61
N TYR A 247 4.55 -2.85 2.07
CA TYR A 247 5.60 -2.13 1.34
C TYR A 247 5.36 -2.06 -0.18
N CYS A 248 4.18 -2.48 -0.66
CA CYS A 248 3.85 -2.49 -2.10
C CYS A 248 4.00 -1.11 -2.75
N HIS A 249 3.54 -0.05 -2.07
CA HIS A 249 3.60 1.32 -2.58
C HIS A 249 5.02 1.75 -2.94
N LYS A 250 6.04 1.19 -2.26
CA LYS A 250 7.42 1.56 -2.48
C LYS A 250 8.04 0.93 -3.72
N PHE A 251 7.53 -0.23 -4.13
CA PHE A 251 7.92 -0.91 -5.37
C PHE A 251 7.13 -0.41 -6.58
N ILE A 252 5.88 0.00 -6.37
CA ILE A 252 4.98 0.48 -7.43
C ILE A 252 5.34 1.91 -7.86
N TYR A 253 5.61 2.82 -6.92
CA TYR A 253 5.83 4.22 -7.23
C TYR A 253 7.29 4.54 -7.55
N THR A 254 7.50 5.16 -8.72
CA THR A 254 8.80 5.73 -9.09
C THR A 254 9.07 7.00 -8.29
N ASP A 255 10.32 7.45 -8.22
CA ASP A 255 10.67 8.72 -7.56
C ASP A 255 9.92 9.93 -8.16
N LYS A 256 9.57 9.87 -9.45
CA LYS A 256 8.72 10.86 -10.14
C LYS A 256 7.28 10.86 -9.60
N ASP A 257 6.68 9.69 -9.40
CA ASP A 257 5.31 9.57 -8.91
C ASP A 257 5.22 10.05 -7.46
N ASN A 258 6.22 9.70 -6.64
CA ASN A 258 6.32 10.18 -5.27
C ASN A 258 6.45 11.71 -5.20
N LEU A 259 7.11 12.34 -6.18
CA LEU A 259 7.16 13.80 -6.28
C LEU A 259 5.79 14.38 -6.64
N MET A 260 5.09 13.79 -7.60
CA MET A 260 3.75 14.22 -7.99
C MET A 260 2.77 14.13 -6.82
N LEU A 261 2.76 13.01 -6.09
CA LEU A 261 1.90 12.83 -4.91
C LEU A 261 2.12 13.93 -3.86
N ARG A 262 3.38 14.35 -3.66
CA ARG A 262 3.71 15.46 -2.76
C ARG A 262 3.22 16.81 -3.26
N MET A 263 3.34 17.08 -4.56
CA MET A 263 2.84 18.32 -5.16
C MET A 263 1.32 18.46 -4.99
N TYR A 264 0.59 17.35 -5.10
CA TYR A 264 -0.86 17.30 -4.88
C TYR A 264 -1.27 17.11 -3.41
N ASN A 265 -0.31 17.06 -2.47
CA ASN A 265 -0.56 16.82 -1.04
C ASN A 265 -1.39 15.55 -0.77
N VAL A 266 -1.18 14.50 -1.56
CA VAL A 266 -1.82 13.19 -1.38
C VAL A 266 -0.90 12.31 -0.55
N GLN A 267 -1.44 11.72 0.52
CA GLN A 267 -0.67 10.83 1.41
C GLN A 267 -0.36 9.50 0.70
N ASP A 268 0.90 9.07 0.80
CA ASP A 268 1.44 7.81 0.26
C ASP A 268 1.02 6.62 1.12
N THR A 269 -0.27 6.27 1.07
CA THR A 269 -0.79 5.10 1.78
C THR A 269 -0.70 3.83 0.92
N HIS A 270 -0.49 2.68 1.55
CA HIS A 270 -0.53 1.37 0.87
C HIS A 270 -1.90 1.10 0.24
N TYR A 271 -2.96 1.60 0.86
CA TYR A 271 -4.31 1.64 0.31
C TYR A 271 -4.38 2.31 -1.07
N PHE A 272 -3.81 3.51 -1.19
CA PHE A 272 -3.79 4.27 -2.43
C PHE A 272 -2.97 3.57 -3.53
N ALA A 273 -1.88 2.88 -3.15
CA ALA A 273 -1.09 2.07 -4.07
C ALA A 273 -1.88 0.88 -4.64
N ILE A 274 -2.59 0.14 -3.79
CA ILE A 274 -3.44 -0.96 -4.24
C ILE A 274 -4.54 -0.44 -5.16
N LYS A 275 -5.20 0.67 -4.79
CA LYS A 275 -6.23 1.33 -5.61
C LYS A 275 -5.70 1.76 -6.99
N THR A 276 -4.47 2.25 -7.03
CA THR A 276 -3.81 2.63 -8.29
C THR A 276 -3.55 1.38 -9.15
N LEU A 277 -3.05 0.30 -8.55
CA LEU A 277 -2.74 -0.95 -9.24
C LEU A 277 -4.00 -1.62 -9.82
N THR A 278 -5.10 -1.65 -9.05
CA THR A 278 -6.39 -2.20 -9.51
C THR A 278 -7.01 -1.38 -10.62
N THR A 279 -6.74 -0.07 -10.67
CA THR A 279 -7.26 0.82 -11.72
C THR A 279 -6.46 0.71 -13.01
N ASN A 280 -5.13 0.64 -12.93
CA ASN A 280 -4.25 0.64 -14.09
C ASN A 280 -4.13 -0.75 -14.74
N HIS A 281 -4.00 -1.80 -13.92
CA HIS A 281 -3.77 -3.17 -14.39
C HIS A 281 -4.64 -4.20 -13.63
N PRO A 282 -5.99 -4.13 -13.76
CA PRO A 282 -6.90 -4.98 -12.99
C PRO A 282 -6.66 -6.48 -13.21
N MET A 283 -6.48 -6.91 -14.47
CA MET A 283 -6.32 -8.33 -14.78
C MET A 283 -5.02 -8.91 -14.22
N ALA A 284 -3.91 -8.18 -14.30
CA ALA A 284 -2.64 -8.63 -13.75
C ALA A 284 -2.70 -8.74 -12.21
N PHE A 285 -3.33 -7.77 -11.55
CA PHE A 285 -3.54 -7.81 -10.10
C PHE A 285 -4.34 -9.06 -9.67
N MET A 286 -5.43 -9.37 -10.37
CA MET A 286 -6.26 -10.56 -10.10
C MET A 286 -5.46 -11.84 -10.18
N VAL A 287 -4.71 -12.03 -11.27
CA VAL A 287 -3.93 -13.25 -11.50
C VAL A 287 -2.84 -13.39 -10.44
N ILE A 288 -2.11 -12.31 -10.14
CA ILE A 288 -1.02 -12.34 -9.14
C ILE A 288 -1.57 -12.67 -7.75
N VAL A 289 -2.63 -11.99 -7.31
CA VAL A 289 -3.20 -12.22 -5.97
C VAL A 289 -3.93 -13.57 -5.90
N GLY A 290 -4.63 -13.99 -6.96
CA GLY A 290 -5.32 -15.28 -7.03
C GLY A 290 -4.36 -16.46 -6.99
N VAL A 291 -3.29 -16.43 -7.79
CA VAL A 291 -2.24 -17.46 -7.77
C VAL A 291 -1.51 -17.45 -6.42
N GLY A 292 -1.18 -16.27 -5.89
CA GLY A 292 -0.58 -16.14 -4.55
C GLY A 292 -1.47 -16.74 -3.46
N ASN A 293 -2.77 -16.48 -3.49
CA ASN A 293 -3.75 -17.04 -2.57
C ASN A 293 -3.81 -18.57 -2.66
N CYS A 294 -3.79 -19.13 -3.88
CA CYS A 294 -3.77 -20.59 -4.08
C CYS A 294 -2.52 -21.25 -3.50
N ILE A 295 -1.34 -20.64 -3.70
CA ILE A 295 -0.08 -21.17 -3.17
C ILE A 295 -0.07 -21.11 -1.64
N VAL A 296 -0.41 -19.96 -1.05
CA VAL A 296 -0.34 -19.74 0.40
C VAL A 296 -1.38 -20.58 1.13
N PHE A 297 -2.66 -20.45 0.79
CA PHE A 297 -3.70 -21.22 1.48
C PHE A 297 -3.67 -22.70 1.10
N GLY A 298 -3.19 -23.05 -0.10
CA GLY A 298 -2.98 -24.45 -0.48
C GLY A 298 -1.94 -25.12 0.43
N TYR A 299 -0.84 -24.40 0.72
CA TYR A 299 0.16 -24.88 1.68
C TYR A 299 -0.38 -24.97 3.11
N MET A 300 -1.15 -23.97 3.57
CA MET A 300 -1.76 -24.00 4.90
C MET A 300 -2.78 -25.14 5.06
N CYS A 301 -3.62 -25.39 4.04
CA CYS A 301 -4.57 -26.50 4.05
C CYS A 301 -3.85 -27.85 4.07
N ARG A 302 -2.73 -27.97 3.35
CA ARG A 302 -1.89 -29.16 3.37
C ARG A 302 -1.42 -29.47 4.78
N ILE A 303 -0.76 -28.52 5.45
CA ILE A 303 -0.29 -28.70 6.83
C ILE A 303 -1.44 -29.08 7.77
N ALA A 304 -2.60 -28.44 7.62
CA ALA A 304 -3.75 -28.69 8.47
C ALA A 304 -4.36 -30.09 8.31
N GLU A 305 -4.35 -30.65 7.09
CA GLU A 305 -5.02 -31.92 6.77
C GLU A 305 -4.09 -33.15 6.82
N ILE A 306 -2.77 -32.97 6.80
CA ILE A 306 -1.77 -34.04 6.89
C ILE A 306 -1.99 -35.03 8.05
N PRO A 307 -2.24 -34.59 9.31
CA PRO A 307 -2.46 -35.54 10.40
C PRO A 307 -3.87 -36.15 10.34
N GLY A 308 -4.76 -35.61 9.50
CA GLY A 308 -6.11 -36.11 9.31
C GLY A 308 -6.17 -37.36 8.42
N PRO A 309 -7.38 -37.88 8.17
CA PRO A 309 -7.57 -39.12 7.41
C PRO A 309 -7.45 -38.95 5.88
N ASN A 310 -7.00 -37.79 5.41
CA ASN A 310 -7.07 -37.39 4.00
C ASN A 310 -5.73 -37.61 3.28
N TYR A 311 -5.57 -38.73 2.58
CA TYR A 311 -4.33 -39.06 1.85
C TYR A 311 -3.98 -38.06 0.73
N TRP A 312 -4.97 -37.35 0.18
CA TRP A 312 -4.73 -36.35 -0.85
C TRP A 312 -3.98 -35.11 -0.32
N ALA A 313 -3.99 -34.89 1.00
CA ALA A 313 -3.30 -33.77 1.63
C ALA A 313 -1.78 -33.84 1.44
N TYR A 314 -1.19 -35.04 1.28
CA TYR A 314 0.25 -35.18 1.04
C TYR A 314 0.71 -34.56 -0.28
N ASN A 315 -0.14 -34.56 -1.30
CA ASN A 315 0.18 -33.99 -2.61
C ASN A 315 -0.13 -32.48 -2.64
N PHE A 316 0.91 -31.66 -2.77
CA PHE A 316 0.76 -30.21 -2.83
C PHE A 316 -0.19 -29.73 -3.94
N TRP A 317 -0.13 -30.34 -5.12
CA TRP A 317 -1.00 -29.99 -6.26
C TRP A 317 -2.49 -30.23 -6.00
N GLN A 318 -2.84 -31.27 -5.22
CA GLN A 318 -4.23 -31.55 -4.85
C GLN A 318 -4.76 -30.49 -3.87
N ASN A 319 -3.90 -29.97 -3.00
CA ASN A 319 -4.27 -28.86 -2.11
C ASN A 319 -4.42 -27.54 -2.87
N ILE A 320 -3.57 -27.27 -3.87
CA ILE A 320 -3.77 -26.12 -4.77
C ILE A 320 -5.11 -26.25 -5.50
N TRP A 321 -5.42 -27.43 -6.02
CA TRP A 321 -6.68 -27.69 -6.70
C TRP A 321 -7.90 -27.45 -5.79
N LEU A 322 -7.86 -27.98 -4.56
CA LEU A 322 -8.89 -27.72 -3.54
C LEU A 322 -9.13 -26.21 -3.37
N VAL A 323 -8.05 -25.44 -3.20
CA VAL A 323 -8.16 -23.99 -2.99
C VAL A 323 -8.63 -23.28 -4.25
N LEU A 324 -8.17 -23.67 -5.43
CA LEU A 324 -8.58 -23.09 -6.72
C LEU A 324 -10.08 -23.30 -6.98
N VAL A 325 -10.59 -24.51 -6.78
CA VAL A 325 -12.02 -24.86 -6.92
C VAL A 325 -12.87 -24.14 -5.89
N THR A 326 -12.35 -23.95 -4.68
CA THR A 326 -13.02 -23.17 -3.62
C THR A 326 -13.05 -21.68 -3.95
N LEU A 327 -11.93 -21.10 -4.40
CA LEU A 327 -11.80 -19.70 -4.79
C LEU A 327 -12.74 -19.34 -5.95
N SER A 328 -12.85 -20.24 -6.94
CA SER A 328 -13.76 -20.11 -8.08
C SER A 328 -15.22 -20.39 -7.74
N THR A 329 -15.53 -20.76 -6.50
CA THR A 329 -16.88 -21.07 -6.00
C THR A 329 -17.56 -22.27 -6.69
N VAL A 330 -16.81 -23.08 -7.43
CA VAL A 330 -17.33 -24.25 -8.15
C VAL A 330 -17.64 -25.39 -7.18
N GLY A 331 -16.70 -25.70 -6.29
CA GLY A 331 -16.90 -26.68 -5.21
C GLY A 331 -17.29 -28.09 -5.69
N TYR A 332 -16.48 -28.73 -6.54
CA TYR A 332 -16.77 -30.09 -7.03
C TYR A 332 -17.00 -31.13 -5.92
N GLY A 333 -16.34 -30.96 -4.76
CA GLY A 333 -16.49 -31.85 -3.61
C GLY A 333 -15.71 -33.16 -3.71
N ASP A 334 -14.80 -33.27 -4.68
CA ASP A 334 -13.83 -34.35 -4.84
C ASP A 334 -12.82 -34.40 -3.68
N PHE A 335 -12.36 -33.23 -3.22
CA PHE A 335 -11.56 -33.06 -2.01
C PHE A 335 -12.26 -32.10 -1.06
N ALA A 336 -12.26 -32.42 0.24
CA ALA A 336 -12.87 -31.58 1.26
C ALA A 336 -12.13 -31.69 2.60
N PRO A 337 -11.84 -30.55 3.27
CA PRO A 337 -11.14 -30.57 4.55
C PRO A 337 -12.02 -31.15 5.66
N LYS A 338 -11.45 -32.10 6.41
CA LYS A 338 -12.13 -32.74 7.55
C LYS A 338 -11.70 -32.13 8.88
N THR A 339 -10.50 -31.56 8.93
CA THR A 339 -9.95 -30.95 10.15
C THR A 339 -10.54 -29.57 10.41
N HIS A 340 -10.65 -29.17 11.69
CA HIS A 340 -11.11 -27.83 12.04
C HIS A 340 -10.19 -26.74 11.48
N MET A 341 -8.87 -26.97 11.51
CA MET A 341 -7.88 -26.05 10.95
C MET A 341 -7.99 -25.94 9.42
N GLY A 342 -8.15 -27.07 8.71
CA GLY A 342 -8.29 -27.07 7.25
C GLY A 342 -9.56 -26.36 6.80
N ARG A 343 -10.69 -26.56 7.52
CA ARG A 343 -11.93 -25.82 7.28
C ARG A 343 -11.77 -24.32 7.50
N PHE A 344 -11.05 -23.92 8.54
CA PHE A 344 -10.76 -22.51 8.80
C PHE A 344 -9.96 -21.87 7.66
N PHE A 345 -8.86 -22.48 7.23
CA PHE A 345 -8.04 -21.94 6.13
C PHE A 345 -8.76 -21.94 4.79
N CYS A 346 -9.53 -22.99 4.49
CA CYS A 346 -10.35 -23.06 3.29
C CYS A 346 -11.40 -21.93 3.26
N THR A 347 -12.05 -21.66 4.39
CA THR A 347 -13.02 -20.56 4.53
C THR A 347 -12.34 -19.20 4.36
N MET A 348 -11.17 -18.97 4.96
CA MET A 348 -10.41 -17.73 4.79
C MET A 348 -10.00 -17.51 3.33
N SER A 349 -9.58 -18.57 2.65
CA SER A 349 -9.22 -18.52 1.23
C SER A 349 -10.41 -18.16 0.34
N PHE A 350 -11.59 -18.73 0.62
CA PHE A 350 -12.86 -18.37 -0.05
C PHE A 350 -13.22 -16.89 0.14
N LEU A 351 -13.09 -16.36 1.37
CA LEU A 351 -13.36 -14.96 1.64
C LEU A 351 -12.43 -14.02 0.86
N VAL A 352 -11.13 -14.32 0.84
CA VAL A 352 -10.15 -13.56 0.06
C VAL A 352 -10.48 -13.63 -1.44
N GLY A 353 -10.82 -14.82 -1.96
CA GLY A 353 -11.24 -15.01 -3.34
C GLY A 353 -12.45 -14.19 -3.75
N ASN A 354 -13.50 -14.19 -2.93
CA ASN A 354 -14.69 -13.40 -3.20
C ASN A 354 -14.43 -11.90 -3.18
N VAL A 355 -13.55 -11.41 -2.29
CA VAL A 355 -13.13 -10.00 -2.31
C VAL A 355 -12.43 -9.67 -3.62
N ILE A 356 -11.55 -10.55 -4.12
CA ILE A 356 -10.86 -10.37 -5.41
C ILE A 356 -11.88 -10.32 -6.55
N ILE A 357 -12.80 -11.28 -6.63
CA ILE A 357 -13.84 -11.31 -7.67
C ILE A 357 -14.75 -10.07 -7.59
N ALA A 358 -15.13 -9.63 -6.39
CA ALA A 358 -15.93 -8.42 -6.20
C ALA A 358 -15.21 -7.16 -6.71
N LEU A 359 -13.91 -7.04 -6.45
CA LEU A 359 -13.08 -5.96 -6.99
C LEU A 359 -13.01 -5.99 -8.52
N MET A 360 -13.16 -7.16 -9.15
CA MET A 360 -13.13 -7.32 -10.62
C MET A 360 -14.41 -6.82 -11.27
N VAL A 361 -15.55 -7.20 -10.69
CA VAL A 361 -16.86 -6.82 -11.21
C VAL A 361 -17.10 -5.32 -11.01
N PHE A 362 -16.56 -4.78 -9.92
CA PHE A 362 -16.73 -3.39 -9.54
C PHE A 362 -15.41 -2.62 -9.39
N PRO A 363 -14.59 -2.53 -10.46
CA PRO A 363 -13.27 -1.91 -10.37
C PRO A 363 -13.34 -0.40 -10.13
N ARG A 364 -14.51 0.20 -10.39
CA ARG A 364 -14.79 1.64 -10.22
C ARG A 364 -15.68 1.96 -9.03
N LEU A 365 -16.10 0.99 -8.21
CA LEU A 365 -16.84 1.33 -7.00
C LEU A 365 -15.86 1.85 -5.93
N PRO A 366 -15.94 3.13 -5.55
CA PRO A 366 -15.13 3.65 -4.46
C PRO A 366 -15.38 2.87 -3.16
N SER A 367 -16.60 2.37 -2.95
CA SER A 367 -17.04 1.75 -1.70
C SER A 367 -16.27 0.51 -1.27
N VAL A 368 -15.91 -0.44 -2.13
CA VAL A 368 -15.29 -1.71 -1.66
C VAL A 368 -13.87 -1.47 -1.14
N VAL A 369 -13.09 -0.71 -1.92
CA VAL A 369 -11.72 -0.37 -1.57
C VAL A 369 -11.78 0.62 -0.40
N ASP A 370 -12.63 1.66 -0.43
CA ASP A 370 -12.75 2.63 0.66
C ASP A 370 -13.27 2.00 1.97
N VAL A 371 -14.16 1.00 1.94
CA VAL A 371 -14.62 0.24 3.12
C VAL A 371 -13.50 -0.64 3.66
N ALA A 372 -12.76 -1.36 2.80
CA ALA A 372 -11.58 -2.10 3.24
C ALA A 372 -10.53 -1.15 3.85
N GLY A 373 -10.32 0.00 3.21
CA GLY A 373 -9.46 1.08 3.70
C GLY A 373 -9.95 1.68 5.02
N ALA A 374 -11.26 1.75 5.26
CA ALA A 374 -11.83 2.21 6.54
C ALA A 374 -11.69 1.16 7.65
N LEU A 375 -11.87 -0.13 7.32
CA LEU A 375 -11.70 -1.25 8.26
C LEU A 375 -10.24 -1.43 8.68
N PHE A 376 -9.29 -1.33 7.75
CA PHE A 376 -7.86 -1.51 8.03
C PHE A 376 -7.14 -0.19 8.36
N GLY A 377 -7.62 0.94 7.85
CA GLY A 377 -7.09 2.29 8.09
C GLY A 377 -7.77 3.04 9.25
N GLY A 378 -8.72 2.42 9.95
CA GLY A 378 -9.34 2.95 11.18
C GLY A 378 -8.36 3.16 12.34
N LEU A 379 -7.13 2.62 12.25
CA LEU A 379 -5.98 3.09 13.02
C LEU A 379 -5.38 4.36 12.40
N ARG A 380 -6.21 5.40 12.19
CA ARG A 380 -5.70 6.77 12.09
C ARG A 380 -5.14 7.12 13.46
N ILE A 381 -3.84 6.90 13.66
CA ILE A 381 -3.10 7.78 14.56
C ILE A 381 -3.19 9.14 13.88
N SER A 382 -4.15 9.93 14.33
CA SER A 382 -4.21 11.35 14.04
C SER A 382 -2.79 11.89 14.17
N SER A 383 -2.21 12.32 13.05
CA SER A 383 -0.99 13.11 13.02
C SER A 383 -1.24 14.52 13.57
N ASN A 384 -2.15 14.67 14.53
CA ASN A 384 -2.09 15.78 15.46
C ASN A 384 -1.04 15.40 16.52
N CYS A 385 0.22 15.45 16.12
CA CYS A 385 1.30 15.86 17.02
C CYS A 385 1.14 17.36 17.32
N SER A 386 -0.02 17.73 17.87
CA SER A 386 -0.14 18.91 18.70
C SER A 386 0.05 18.39 20.13
N LEU A 387 1.31 18.25 20.53
CA LEU A 387 1.63 18.32 21.95
C LEU A 387 1.03 19.64 22.45
N ALA A 388 0.03 19.53 23.32
CA ALA A 388 -0.48 20.66 24.08
C ALA A 388 0.71 21.35 24.80
N PRO A 389 0.67 22.69 24.93
CA PRO A 389 1.82 23.53 25.25
C PRO A 389 2.55 23.18 26.54
#